data_AF-A0A9E5MZN4-F1
#
_entry.id   AF-A0A9E5MZN4-F1
#
_cell.length_a   1.000
_cell.length_b   1.000
_cell.length_c   1.000
_cell.angle_alpha   90.00
_cell.angle_beta   90.00
_cell.angle_gamma   90.00
#
_symmetry.space_group_name_H-M   'P 1'
#
loop_
_entity.id
_entity.type
_entity.pdbx_description
1 polymer ?
#
loop_
_entity_poly.entity_id
_entity_poly.type
_entity_poly.pdbx_seq_one_letter_code
_entity_poly.pdbx_strand_id
1 'polypeptide(L)' 'MPVSVAELCEQKEISVDQLVDRCGLEPDRVRAILLGRWTPSPDERRKIAAVFDLVPDDISWGHKTPIQHLYGHGPG' A
#
# COMPACT_ATOMS: atom_id res chain seq x y z
N MET A 1 10.25 6.42 6.78
CA MET A 1 10.57 5.54 5.62
C MET A 1 9.26 4.86 5.26
N PRO A 2 8.81 4.91 3.99
CA PRO A 2 7.57 4.25 3.60
C PRO A 2 7.73 2.74 3.76
N VAL A 3 6.81 2.11 4.51
CA VAL A 3 6.85 0.67 4.82
C VAL A 3 6.07 -0.11 3.78
N SER A 4 6.57 -1.25 3.36
CA SER A 4 5.88 -2.09 2.37
C SER A 4 4.73 -2.88 3.02
N VAL A 5 3.73 -3.29 2.22
CA VAL A 5 2.64 -4.14 2.71
C VAL A 5 3.17 -5.44 3.33
N ALA A 6 4.24 -6.02 2.77
CA ALA A 6 4.90 -7.21 3.32
C ALA A 6 5.46 -6.96 4.73
N GLU A 7 6.18 -5.85 4.93
CA GLU A 7 6.71 -5.47 6.25
C GLU A 7 5.59 -5.21 7.26
N LEU A 8 4.50 -4.57 6.83
CA LEU A 8 3.32 -4.34 7.68
C LEU A 8 2.66 -5.66 8.10
N CYS A 9 2.60 -6.63 7.19
CA CYS A 9 2.15 -7.99 7.49
C CYS A 9 3.04 -8.64 8.57
N GLU A 10 4.36 -8.55 8.43
CA GLU A 10 5.31 -9.11 9.41
C GLU A 10 5.22 -8.40 10.77
N GLN A 11 5.16 -7.07 10.79
CA GLN A 11 5.10 -6.27 12.03
C GLN A 11 3.80 -6.47 12.82
N LYS A 12 2.68 -6.72 12.12
CA LYS A 12 1.36 -6.90 12.74
C LYS A 12 0.98 -8.38 12.87
N GLU A 13 1.87 -9.30 12.48
CA GLU A 13 1.63 -10.75 12.45
C GLU A 13 0.35 -11.11 11.65
N ILE A 14 0.08 -10.35 10.58
CA ILE A 14 -1.06 -10.57 9.70
C ILE A 14 -0.63 -11.49 8.56
N SER A 15 -1.37 -12.58 8.35
CA SER A 15 -1.19 -13.45 7.19
C SER A 15 -1.86 -12.87 5.94
N VAL A 16 -1.40 -13.25 4.74
CA VAL A 16 -2.02 -12.81 3.48
C VAL A 16 -3.51 -13.13 3.41
N ASP A 17 -3.93 -14.27 3.95
CA ASP A 17 -5.33 -14.69 4.02
C ASP A 17 -6.18 -13.77 4.91
N GLN A 18 -5.64 -13.39 6.08
CA GLN A 18 -6.25 -12.41 6.98
C GLN A 18 -6.33 -11.02 6.33
N LEU A 19 -5.30 -10.64 5.57
CA LEU A 19 -5.31 -9.37 4.84
C LEU A 19 -6.41 -9.38 3.77
N VAL A 20 -6.54 -10.47 3.02
CA VAL A 20 -7.59 -10.68 2.00
C VAL A 20 -8.98 -10.54 2.62
N ASP A 21 -9.23 -11.26 3.71
CA ASP A 21 -10.51 -11.22 4.44
C ASP A 21 -10.86 -9.81 4.92
N ARG A 22 -9.89 -9.11 5.54
CA ARG A 22 -10.12 -7.76 6.09
C ARG A 22 -10.25 -6.67 5.03
N CYS A 23 -9.52 -6.75 3.93
CA CYS A 23 -9.57 -5.74 2.87
C CYS A 23 -10.67 -6.01 1.82
N GLY A 24 -11.22 -7.23 1.78
CA GLY A 24 -12.26 -7.64 0.83
C GLY A 24 -11.80 -7.58 -0.63
N LEU A 25 -10.51 -7.78 -0.89
CA LEU A 25 -9.94 -7.85 -2.23
C LEU A 25 -9.69 -9.30 -2.66
N GLU A 26 -9.53 -9.51 -3.96
CA GLU A 26 -9.20 -10.83 -4.51
C GLU A 26 -7.83 -11.33 -4.01
N PRO A 27 -7.72 -12.62 -3.61
CA PRO A 27 -6.50 -13.16 -3.01
C PRO A 27 -5.28 -13.10 -3.92
N ASP A 28 -5.48 -13.34 -5.21
CA ASP A 28 -4.40 -13.26 -6.20
C ASP A 28 -3.89 -11.82 -6.35
N ARG A 29 -4.81 -10.85 -6.27
CA ARG A 29 -4.48 -9.43 -6.33
C ARG A 29 -3.72 -8.96 -5.08
N VAL A 30 -4.15 -9.38 -3.90
CA VAL A 30 -3.45 -9.07 -2.64
C VAL A 30 -2.04 -9.66 -2.66
N ARG A 31 -1.87 -10.90 -3.12
CA ARG A 31 -0.54 -11.52 -3.29
C ARG A 31 0.34 -10.72 -4.26
N ALA A 32 -0.21 -10.29 -5.40
CA ALA A 32 0.55 -9.50 -6.38
C ALA A 32 1.00 -8.14 -5.81
N ILE A 33 0.15 -7.49 -5.01
CA ILE A 33 0.46 -6.23 -4.30
C ILE A 33 1.54 -6.46 -3.23
N LEU A 34 1.39 -7.52 -2.43
CA LEU A 34 2.33 -7.87 -1.37
C LEU A 34 3.74 -8.16 -1.92
N LEU A 35 3.81 -8.77 -3.09
CA LEU A 35 5.06 -9.00 -3.83
C LEU A 35 5.58 -7.78 -4.60
N GLY A 36 4.87 -6.64 -4.56
CA GLY A 36 5.22 -5.44 -5.32
C GLY A 36 5.15 -5.61 -6.84
N ARG A 37 4.44 -6.63 -7.33
CA ARG A 37 4.31 -6.97 -8.77
C ARG A 37 3.12 -6.29 -9.44
N TRP A 38 2.30 -5.62 -8.65
CA TRP A 38 1.07 -4.96 -9.10
C TRP A 38 1.03 -3.54 -8.56
N THR A 39 0.59 -2.60 -9.40
CA THR A 39 0.28 -1.23 -8.96
C THR A 39 -1.21 -1.16 -8.61
N PRO A 40 -1.58 -1.17 -7.32
CA PRO A 40 -2.98 -1.10 -6.91
C PRO A 40 -3.61 0.25 -7.28
N SER A 41 -4.91 0.21 -7.56
CA SER A 41 -5.76 1.38 -7.76
C SER A 41 -5.93 2.16 -6.44
N PRO A 42 -6.25 3.46 -6.48
CA PRO A 42 -6.39 4.26 -5.26
C PRO A 42 -7.42 3.70 -4.27
N ASP A 43 -8.51 3.09 -4.74
CA ASP A 43 -9.51 2.47 -3.87
C ASP A 43 -8.95 1.25 -3.12
N GLU A 44 -8.17 0.43 -3.82
CA GLU A 44 -7.53 -0.78 -3.29
C GLU A 44 -6.46 -0.43 -2.25
N ARG A 45 -5.69 0.63 -2.52
CA ARG A 45 -4.72 1.17 -1.57
C ARG A 45 -5.41 1.60 -0.27
N ARG A 46 -6.55 2.29 -0.36
CA ARG A 46 -7.33 2.68 0.83
C ARG A 46 -7.82 1.47 1.62
N LYS A 47 -8.34 0.45 0.95
CA LYS A 47 -8.82 -0.79 1.60
C LYS A 47 -7.72 -1.49 2.36
N ILE A 48 -6.55 -1.66 1.75
CA ILE A 48 -5.40 -2.30 2.40
C ILE A 48 -4.87 -1.41 3.53
N ALA A 49 -4.73 -0.10 3.32
CA ALA A 49 -4.24 0.81 4.35
C ALA A 49 -5.16 0.87 5.58
N ALA A 50 -6.48 0.80 5.37
CA ALA A 50 -7.47 0.72 6.44
C ALA A 50 -7.31 -0.53 7.32
N VAL A 51 -6.83 -1.66 6.80
CA VAL A 51 -6.54 -2.87 7.61
C VAL A 51 -5.44 -2.60 8.64
N PHE A 52 -4.52 -1.72 8.32
CA PHE A 52 -3.37 -1.38 9.16
C PHE A 52 -3.57 -0.09 9.98
N ASP A 53 -4.74 0.55 9.86
CA ASP A 53 -5.03 1.88 10.42
C ASP A 53 -4.04 2.95 9.92
N LEU A 54 -3.65 2.86 8.64
CA LEU A 54 -2.71 3.77 7.98
C LEU A 54 -3.38 4.48 6.81
N VAL A 55 -2.77 5.56 6.34
CA VAL A 55 -3.12 6.17 5.07
C VAL A 55 -2.32 5.52 3.93
N PRO A 56 -2.87 5.44 2.71
CA PRO A 56 -2.16 4.84 1.59
C PRO A 56 -0.88 5.59 1.20
N ASP A 57 -0.65 6.81 1.66
CA ASP A 57 0.58 7.57 1.42
C ASP A 57 1.76 7.08 2.28
N ASP A 58 1.48 6.51 3.46
CA ASP A 58 2.50 5.94 4.35
C ASP A 58 3.00 4.56 3.90
N ILE A 59 2.29 3.93 2.95
CA ILE A 59 2.56 2.57 2.47
C ILE A 59 3.27 2.62 1.12
N SER A 60 4.32 1.81 0.97
CA SER A 60 5.05 1.64 -0.28
C SER A 60 4.37 0.58 -1.17
N TRP A 61 3.90 0.97 -2.37
CA TRP A 61 3.06 0.14 -3.26
C TRP A 61 3.80 -0.47 -4.48
N GLY A 62 5.10 -0.73 -4.39
CA GLY A 62 5.78 -1.57 -5.39
C GLY A 62 6.11 -0.94 -6.76
N HIS A 63 5.83 0.35 -7.00
CA HIS A 63 6.55 1.08 -8.04
C HIS A 63 6.98 2.43 -7.48
N LYS A 64 8.28 2.59 -7.32
CA LYS A 64 8.93 3.82 -6.86
C LYS A 64 8.81 4.86 -7.98
N THR A 65 7.62 5.38 -8.22
CA THR A 65 7.51 6.71 -8.82
C THR A 65 7.59 7.66 -7.64
N PRO A 66 8.76 8.26 -7.36
CA PRO A 66 8.77 9.37 -6.44
C PRO A 66 7.82 10.41 -7.03
N ILE A 67 6.64 10.56 -6.41
CA ILE A 67 5.95 11.84 -6.48
C ILE A 67 6.86 12.81 -5.75
N GLN A 68 7.82 13.34 -6.49
CA GLN A 68 8.43 14.60 -6.12
C GLN A 68 7.23 15.54 -6.02
N HIS A 69 6.83 15.90 -4.81
CA HIS A 69 6.04 17.10 -4.62
C HIS A 69 6.91 18.23 -5.21
N LEU A 70 6.74 18.50 -6.50
CA LEU A 70 7.10 19.78 -7.09
C LEU A 70 6.11 20.75 -6.43
N TYR A 71 6.44 21.13 -5.21
CA TYR A 71 5.85 22.27 -4.54
C TYR A 71 6.08 23.41 -5.52
N GLY A 72 5.01 23.84 -6.18
CA GLY A 72 5.03 25.01 -7.03
C GLY A 72 5.41 26.20 -6.18
N HIS A 73 6.69 26.50 -6.10
CA HIS A 73 7.16 27.78 -5.62
C HIS A 73 7.18 28.72 -6.84
N GLY A 74 6.01 29.25 -7.20
CA GLY A 74 5.97 30.68 -7.50
C GLY A 74 6.17 31.38 -6.15
N PRO A 75 7.06 32.38 -6.01
CA PRO A 75 7.07 33.59 -6.83
C PRO A 75 8.47 34.07 -7.27
N GLY A 76 8.50 34.88 -8.32
CA GLY A 76 9.69 35.61 -8.81
C GLY A 76 9.52 36.07 -10.24
#